data_AF-A0A3N5IXN3-F1
#
_entry.id   AF-A0A3N5IXN3-F1
#
_cell.length_a   1.000
_cell.length_b   1.000
_cell.length_c   1.000
_cell.angle_alpha   90.00
_cell.angle_beta   90.00
_cell.angle_gamma   90.00
#
_symmetry.space_group_name_H-M   'P 1'
#
loop_
_entity.id
_entity.type
_entity.pdbx_description
1 polymer ?
#
loop_
_entity_poly.entity_id
_entity_poly.type
_entity_poly.pdbx_seq_one_letter_code
_entity_poly.pdbx_strand_id
1 'polypeptide(L)'
;MRGSEECESYGLRAETLPQGPEIAMRINLRLTLLLLLSPFSTHAQWANQYPLAEGFDHHVYLEGFELPVMNSGPTDPAPSPSGRELAFAAKGWLWLLDLESMNARRITSSRDMDSRPEWSADGKSLVFIRDSGSSLDIVSLDLETGKERVLVDVEAINLDPVFSADQNFVHYASAENGPLRLWRVSVDSLKREEVTIATEVLPRPIMRHPVLLDNDGSIVYLNKQSSYDSINLLNISTNTTTTLVEDRITAQADFSVSPDGKYLAYTWPFDGGWELRLLAIEIPNTSILLTQSLGLPLAPAFSHDGSWIYFTESNDDERTELKRISVNGGPVEILTINPLDWGMPMGRLVIRSEVGGEMAPVRLNVLDGAGHPVIPENGAVRSEGQHARIFFYSGGEIELIAPVGKVTISAVQGFETAELLEEAVIRADATTQVTLNLPRIWDASASGWYSGDNHFHLNYGGTYRLEPQDILPDLGGEGIDVAYPLLANLHNRFLQQELWGREYSEGTIIRFGQEVRSHFLGHLQLLGTRDLFWPWVWGPGYQVYGEDDRLNATALRHARAQGGLGGYVHPVPIADPFTLETAAQV
;
A
#
# COMPACT_ATOMS: atom_id res chain seq x y z
N MET A 1 -12.72 29.67 -56.91
CA MET A 1 -11.56 30.49 -57.34
C MET A 1 -10.82 30.88 -56.06
N ARG A 2 -9.63 30.32 -55.80
CA ARG A 2 -8.30 31.00 -55.82
C ARG A 2 -8.34 32.38 -55.15
N GLY A 3 -7.48 32.79 -54.22
CA GLY A 3 -6.23 32.33 -53.60
C GLY A 3 -5.91 33.32 -52.43
N SER A 4 -5.13 32.94 -51.42
CA SER A 4 -3.69 33.28 -51.22
C SER A 4 -3.37 34.78 -51.01
N GLU A 5 -2.83 35.12 -49.83
CA GLU A 5 -1.83 36.19 -49.51
C GLU A 5 -1.60 36.10 -47.97
N GLU A 6 -0.54 35.48 -47.44
CA GLU A 6 0.90 35.82 -47.33
C GLU A 6 1.26 36.99 -46.38
N CYS A 7 2.22 36.67 -45.49
CA CYS A 7 2.86 37.51 -44.47
C CYS A 7 3.71 38.64 -45.05
N GLU A 8 3.89 39.72 -44.28
CA GLU A 8 5.14 40.49 -44.26
C GLU A 8 5.46 41.08 -42.89
N SER A 9 6.76 41.07 -42.59
CA SER A 9 7.46 41.50 -41.38
C SER A 9 7.80 42.99 -41.36
N TYR A 10 7.91 43.61 -40.18
CA TYR A 10 8.81 44.74 -39.95
C TYR A 10 9.33 44.72 -38.50
N GLY A 11 10.66 44.72 -38.33
CA GLY A 11 11.33 44.84 -37.03
C GLY A 11 11.62 46.28 -36.62
N LEU A 12 12.15 46.46 -35.40
CA LEU A 12 13.29 47.34 -35.07
C LEU A 12 13.61 47.36 -33.55
N ARG A 13 14.90 47.15 -33.27
CA ARG A 13 15.80 47.74 -32.25
C ARG A 13 15.61 47.45 -30.76
N ALA A 14 16.59 46.73 -30.21
CA ALA A 14 17.00 46.79 -28.80
C ALA A 14 18.06 47.89 -28.61
N GLU A 15 17.87 48.74 -27.60
CA GLU A 15 18.83 49.75 -27.15
C GLU A 15 19.89 49.15 -26.22
N THR A 16 21.12 49.63 -26.36
CA THR A 16 22.32 49.29 -25.60
C THR A 16 22.36 50.00 -24.24
N LEU A 17 22.70 49.27 -23.17
CA LEU A 17 23.09 49.83 -21.86
C LEU A 17 24.63 49.80 -21.67
N PRO A 18 25.22 50.76 -20.93
CA PRO A 18 26.67 51.00 -20.92
C PRO A 18 27.44 50.13 -19.92
N GLN A 19 28.70 49.85 -20.27
CA GLN A 19 29.68 49.08 -19.49
C GLN A 19 30.22 49.87 -18.28
N GLY A 20 30.28 49.20 -17.12
CA GLY A 20 31.04 49.60 -15.92
C GLY A 20 32.18 48.60 -15.62
N PRO A 21 33.19 48.98 -14.83
CA PRO A 21 34.55 48.44 -14.96
C PRO A 21 34.79 47.07 -14.28
N GLU A 22 35.67 46.31 -14.91
CA GLU A 22 36.20 45.01 -14.48
C GLU A 22 36.79 45.05 -13.07
N ILE A 23 36.26 44.20 -12.18
CA ILE A 23 36.98 43.72 -11.00
C ILE A 23 37.28 42.24 -11.24
N ALA A 24 38.55 41.95 -11.50
CA ALA A 24 39.08 40.62 -11.71
C ALA A 24 38.91 39.74 -10.46
N MET A 25 37.90 38.87 -10.46
CA MET A 25 37.81 37.78 -9.51
C MET A 25 38.46 36.54 -10.12
N ARG A 26 39.64 36.18 -9.60
CA ARG A 26 40.32 34.92 -9.92
C ARG A 26 39.46 33.75 -9.44
N ILE A 27 38.58 33.27 -10.31
CA ILE A 27 37.89 31.99 -10.12
C ILE A 27 38.92 30.89 -10.39
N ASN A 28 39.13 30.03 -9.38
CA ASN A 28 39.97 28.84 -9.48
C ASN A 28 39.46 27.94 -10.62
N LEU A 29 40.12 28.01 -11.78
CA LEU A 29 39.84 27.22 -12.98
C LEU A 29 39.97 25.69 -12.78
N ARG A 30 40.34 25.22 -11.58
CA ARG A 30 40.51 23.80 -11.26
C ARG A 30 39.22 23.09 -10.85
N LEU A 31 38.16 23.79 -10.43
CA LEU A 31 36.87 23.14 -10.11
C LEU A 31 35.94 23.03 -11.33
N THR A 32 35.98 24.00 -12.26
CA THR A 32 35.09 24.02 -13.43
C THR A 32 35.47 22.96 -14.48
N LEU A 33 36.75 22.56 -14.55
CA LEU A 33 37.19 21.51 -15.48
C LEU A 33 36.93 20.07 -14.99
N LEU A 34 36.68 19.88 -13.69
CA LEU A 34 36.40 18.56 -13.10
C LEU A 34 34.93 18.16 -13.25
N LEU A 35 34.01 19.12 -13.45
CA LEU A 35 32.60 18.85 -13.74
C LEU A 35 32.32 18.61 -15.24
N LEU A 36 33.26 18.93 -16.14
CA LEU A 36 33.11 18.78 -17.59
C LEU A 36 33.66 17.44 -18.13
N LEU A 37 34.28 16.61 -17.29
CA LEU A 37 34.92 15.33 -17.68
C LEU A 37 34.25 14.08 -17.10
N SER A 38 33.08 14.23 -16.46
CA SER A 38 32.28 13.10 -16.04
C SER A 38 31.03 13.01 -16.91
N PRO A 39 30.92 12.02 -17.81
CA PRO A 39 29.63 11.62 -18.34
C PRO A 39 28.93 10.80 -17.25
N PHE A 40 28.70 11.39 -16.07
CA PHE A 40 27.62 10.92 -15.24
C PHE A 40 26.38 11.51 -15.88
N SER A 41 25.83 10.79 -16.84
CA SER A 41 24.41 10.93 -17.11
C SER A 41 23.74 10.57 -15.81
N THR A 42 23.42 11.56 -14.97
CA THR A 42 22.62 11.37 -13.78
C THR A 42 21.24 10.95 -14.28
N HIS A 43 21.07 9.64 -14.46
CA HIS A 43 19.74 9.07 -14.57
C HIS A 43 19.24 9.08 -13.14
N ALA A 44 18.58 10.16 -12.74
CA ALA A 44 17.67 10.12 -11.59
C ALA A 44 16.47 9.29 -12.04
N GLN A 45 16.68 8.00 -12.27
CA GLN A 45 15.63 7.07 -12.57
C GLN A 45 15.26 6.46 -11.23
N TRP A 46 14.03 6.73 -10.80
CA TRP A 46 13.41 5.95 -9.73
C TRP A 46 13.62 4.46 -10.07
N ALA A 47 14.33 3.76 -9.19
CA ALA A 47 14.44 2.31 -9.27
C ALA A 47 13.38 1.76 -8.32
N ASN A 48 12.48 0.92 -8.86
CA ASN A 48 11.56 0.19 -8.02
C ASN A 48 12.37 -0.79 -7.17
N GLN A 49 12.03 -0.85 -5.89
CA GLN A 49 12.69 -1.73 -4.95
C GLN A 49 12.35 -3.21 -5.22
N TYR A 50 11.12 -3.49 -5.64
CA TYR A 50 10.69 -4.84 -6.02
C TYR A 50 10.78 -5.07 -7.55
N PRO A 51 10.98 -6.33 -7.99
CA PRO A 51 10.89 -6.67 -9.40
C PRO A 51 9.55 -6.26 -10.01
N LEU A 52 9.58 -5.80 -11.26
CA LEU A 52 8.35 -5.48 -12.00
C LEU A 52 7.52 -6.77 -12.21
N ALA A 53 6.26 -6.74 -11.79
CA ALA A 53 5.25 -7.72 -12.20
C ALA A 53 4.40 -7.12 -13.33
N GLU A 54 4.33 -7.79 -14.48
CA GLU A 54 3.51 -7.34 -15.60
C GLU A 54 2.01 -7.39 -15.26
N GLY A 55 1.20 -6.57 -15.94
CA GLY A 55 -0.26 -6.55 -15.78
C GLY A 55 -0.76 -5.58 -14.71
N PHE A 56 0.12 -5.02 -13.88
CA PHE A 56 -0.21 -3.88 -13.01
C PHE A 56 0.01 -2.58 -13.77
N ASP A 57 -1.03 -1.73 -13.85
CA ASP A 57 -0.95 -0.44 -14.54
C ASP A 57 0.10 0.49 -13.89
N HIS A 58 0.21 0.45 -12.56
CA HIS A 58 1.22 1.18 -11.78
C HIS A 58 1.82 0.28 -10.70
N HIS A 59 3.14 0.37 -10.50
CA HIS A 59 3.85 -0.44 -9.49
C HIS A 59 3.36 -0.16 -8.06
N VAL A 60 2.95 1.07 -7.76
CA VAL A 60 2.38 1.44 -6.46
C VAL A 60 1.11 0.66 -6.11
N TYR A 61 0.33 0.19 -7.11
CA TYR A 61 -0.85 -0.63 -6.83
C TYR A 61 -0.47 -2.04 -6.40
N LEU A 62 0.62 -2.59 -6.95
CA LEU A 62 1.18 -3.84 -6.49
C LEU A 62 1.69 -3.68 -5.05
N GLU A 63 2.54 -2.68 -4.79
CA GLU A 63 3.09 -2.41 -3.46
C GLU A 63 2.01 -2.11 -2.42
N GLY A 64 1.00 -1.31 -2.76
CA GLY A 64 -0.02 -0.83 -1.84
C GLY A 64 -1.21 -1.77 -1.62
N PHE A 65 -1.55 -2.62 -2.59
CA PHE A 65 -2.72 -3.52 -2.47
C PHE A 65 -2.36 -4.98 -2.36
N GLU A 66 -1.20 -5.39 -2.87
CA GLU A 66 -0.91 -6.80 -3.09
C GLU A 66 0.20 -7.34 -2.19
N LEU A 67 1.19 -6.51 -1.84
CA LEU A 67 2.29 -6.89 -0.96
C LEU A 67 1.88 -6.81 0.52
N PRO A 68 2.54 -7.56 1.41
CA PRO A 68 2.34 -7.40 2.85
C PRO A 68 2.76 -6.01 3.30
N VAL A 69 2.05 -5.46 4.28
CA VAL A 69 2.36 -4.15 4.87
C VAL A 69 2.71 -4.37 6.33
N MET A 70 3.71 -3.64 6.83
CA MET A 70 4.06 -3.69 8.24
C MET A 70 2.93 -3.08 9.09
N ASN A 71 2.42 -3.84 10.06
CA ASN A 71 1.31 -3.46 10.93
C ASN A 71 1.62 -3.71 12.40
N SER A 72 1.07 -2.90 13.31
CA SER A 72 1.27 -3.06 14.76
C SER A 72 0.37 -4.16 15.37
N GLY A 73 -0.84 -4.30 14.85
CA GLY A 73 -1.84 -5.29 15.23
C GLY A 73 -1.81 -6.57 14.39
N PRO A 74 -2.62 -7.59 14.74
CA PRO A 74 -2.74 -8.81 13.98
C PRO A 74 -3.29 -8.59 12.56
N THR A 75 -2.61 -9.18 11.57
CA THR A 75 -3.03 -9.33 10.17
C THR A 75 -2.94 -10.80 9.76
N ASP A 76 -3.53 -11.16 8.62
CA ASP A 76 -3.43 -12.49 8.00
C ASP A 76 -3.74 -13.66 8.96
N PRO A 77 -4.96 -13.74 9.52
CA PRO A 77 -5.32 -14.79 10.46
C PRO A 77 -5.38 -16.15 9.76
N ALA A 78 -4.72 -17.16 10.32
CA ALA A 78 -4.70 -18.53 9.83
C ALA A 78 -5.07 -19.51 10.96
N PRO A 79 -6.34 -19.93 11.05
CA PRO A 79 -6.80 -20.88 12.06
C PRO A 79 -6.15 -22.25 11.90
N SER A 80 -5.70 -22.86 13.00
CA SER A 80 -5.03 -24.16 12.94
C SER A 80 -6.02 -25.31 12.65
N PRO A 81 -5.58 -26.41 12.02
CA PRO A 81 -6.39 -27.61 11.83
C PRO A 81 -6.88 -28.26 13.12
N SER A 82 -6.30 -27.90 14.28
CA SER A 82 -6.76 -28.39 15.58
C SER A 82 -7.96 -27.61 16.12
N GLY A 83 -8.22 -26.40 15.61
CA GLY A 83 -9.20 -25.46 16.14
C GLY A 83 -8.84 -24.81 17.48
N ARG A 84 -7.63 -25.07 18.03
CA ARG A 84 -7.20 -24.55 19.34
C ARG A 84 -6.30 -23.32 19.25
N GLU A 85 -5.64 -23.15 18.11
CA GLU A 85 -4.67 -22.09 17.88
C GLU A 85 -5.00 -21.33 16.58
N LEU A 86 -4.49 -20.10 16.47
CA LEU A 86 -4.55 -19.27 15.28
C LEU A 86 -3.18 -18.62 15.06
N ALA A 87 -2.59 -18.80 13.88
CA ALA A 87 -1.39 -18.08 13.47
C ALA A 87 -1.79 -16.72 12.89
N PHE A 88 -0.97 -15.69 13.09
CA PHE A 88 -1.18 -14.36 12.51
C PHE A 88 0.14 -13.61 12.36
N ALA A 89 0.17 -12.58 11.52
CA ALA A 89 1.31 -11.67 11.38
C ALA A 89 1.10 -10.41 12.22
N ALA A 90 2.13 -9.92 12.89
CA ALA A 90 2.13 -8.61 13.55
C ALA A 90 3.56 -8.15 13.79
N LYS A 91 3.81 -6.85 13.62
CA LYS A 91 5.12 -6.21 13.84
C LYS A 91 6.25 -6.91 13.07
N GLY A 92 5.95 -7.35 11.85
CA GLY A 92 6.90 -8.05 10.97
C GLY A 92 7.24 -9.48 11.34
N TRP A 93 6.57 -10.09 12.34
CA TRP A 93 6.78 -11.49 12.73
C TRP A 93 5.47 -12.28 12.76
N LEU A 94 5.60 -13.60 12.76
CA LEU A 94 4.49 -14.51 12.98
C LEU A 94 4.32 -14.83 14.47
N TRP A 95 3.06 -15.00 14.86
CA TRP A 95 2.62 -15.27 16.22
C TRP A 95 1.63 -16.42 16.23
N LEU A 96 1.63 -17.21 17.31
CA LEU A 96 0.61 -18.22 17.61
C LEU A 96 -0.24 -17.76 18.78
N LEU A 97 -1.53 -17.58 18.53
CA LEU A 97 -2.58 -17.30 19.50
C LEU A 97 -3.22 -18.60 19.98
N ASP A 98 -3.26 -18.81 21.29
CA ASP A 98 -4.13 -19.83 21.90
C ASP A 98 -5.55 -19.26 22.05
N LEU A 99 -6.54 -19.91 21.44
CA LEU A 99 -7.92 -19.40 21.36
C LEU A 99 -8.72 -19.55 22.65
N GLU A 100 -8.21 -20.30 23.64
CA GLU A 100 -8.86 -20.47 24.95
C GLU A 100 -8.38 -19.40 25.95
N SER A 101 -7.08 -19.18 26.01
CA SER A 101 -6.43 -18.24 26.91
C SER A 101 -6.28 -16.82 26.34
N MET A 102 -6.34 -16.67 25.01
CA MET A 102 -6.06 -15.43 24.28
C MET A 102 -4.63 -14.90 24.43
N ASN A 103 -3.71 -15.75 24.87
CA ASN A 103 -2.29 -15.45 24.92
C ASN A 103 -1.64 -15.74 23.56
N ALA A 104 -0.78 -14.85 23.08
CA ALA A 104 -0.04 -15.07 21.85
C ALA A 104 1.47 -15.12 22.11
N ARG A 105 2.16 -16.06 21.45
CA ARG A 105 3.62 -16.20 21.49
C ARG A 105 4.21 -16.00 20.12
N ARG A 106 5.34 -15.29 20.04
CA ARG A 106 6.06 -15.11 18.77
C ARG A 106 6.71 -16.43 18.34
N ILE A 107 6.71 -16.71 17.04
CA ILE A 107 7.28 -17.94 16.47
C ILE A 107 8.32 -17.73 15.37
N THR A 108 8.46 -16.52 14.84
CA THR A 108 9.59 -16.15 13.97
C THR A 108 10.38 -14.98 14.56
N SER A 109 11.61 -14.78 14.09
CA SER A 109 12.50 -13.74 14.62
C SER A 109 13.48 -13.20 13.58
N SER A 110 13.14 -13.29 12.29
CA SER A 110 13.96 -12.72 11.22
C SER A 110 14.06 -11.20 11.34
N ARG A 111 15.10 -10.61 10.75
CA ARG A 111 15.16 -9.17 10.48
C ARG A 111 14.03 -8.76 9.54
N ASP A 112 13.76 -9.61 8.56
CA ASP A 112 12.83 -9.38 7.46
C ASP A 112 11.38 -9.55 7.93
N MET A 113 10.41 -9.14 7.11
CA MET A 113 8.99 -9.16 7.47
C MET A 113 8.36 -10.50 7.09
N ASP A 114 7.80 -11.22 8.07
CA ASP A 114 7.06 -12.46 7.85
C ASP A 114 5.54 -12.23 7.86
N SER A 115 4.81 -12.80 6.89
CA SER A 115 3.37 -12.57 6.71
C SER A 115 2.64 -13.72 5.99
N ARG A 116 1.31 -13.64 5.91
CA ARG A 116 0.44 -14.64 5.24
C ARG A 116 0.78 -16.11 5.58
N PRO A 117 0.71 -16.48 6.87
CA PRO A 117 0.94 -17.86 7.28
C PRO A 117 -0.20 -18.77 6.82
N GLU A 118 0.12 -20.00 6.43
CA GLU A 118 -0.84 -21.06 6.12
C GLU A 118 -0.40 -22.38 6.74
N TRP A 119 -1.36 -23.15 7.26
CA TRP A 119 -1.07 -24.38 7.99
C TRP A 119 -0.91 -25.59 7.08
N SER A 120 0.03 -26.46 7.42
CA SER A 120 0.01 -27.84 6.91
C SER A 120 -1.24 -28.56 7.42
N ALA A 121 -1.80 -29.47 6.62
CA ALA A 121 -3.01 -30.21 6.98
C ALA A 121 -2.85 -31.02 8.28
N ASP A 122 -1.63 -31.44 8.63
CA ASP A 122 -1.32 -32.15 9.86
C ASP A 122 -1.07 -31.23 11.09
N GLY A 123 -1.09 -29.91 10.89
CA GLY A 123 -0.90 -28.90 11.93
C GLY A 123 0.53 -28.79 12.48
N LYS A 124 1.53 -29.38 11.84
CA LYS A 124 2.92 -29.39 12.35
C LYS A 124 3.81 -28.32 11.75
N SER A 125 3.43 -27.78 10.60
CA SER A 125 4.20 -26.76 9.89
C SER A 125 3.34 -25.58 9.48
N LEU A 126 3.99 -24.44 9.31
CA LEU A 126 3.45 -23.29 8.59
C LEU A 126 4.25 -23.10 7.29
N VAL A 127 3.60 -22.56 6.27
CA VAL A 127 4.25 -21.89 5.14
C VAL A 127 3.87 -20.41 5.18
N PHE A 128 4.78 -19.52 4.80
CA PHE A 128 4.57 -18.09 4.87
C PHE A 128 5.46 -17.33 3.89
N ILE A 129 5.19 -16.04 3.74
CA ILE A 129 5.99 -15.10 2.95
C ILE A 129 7.01 -14.44 3.85
N ARG A 130 8.28 -14.41 3.42
CA ARG A 130 9.32 -13.55 4.00
C ARG A 130 9.69 -12.44 3.01
N ASP A 131 9.44 -11.20 3.40
CA ASP A 131 9.75 -10.00 2.62
C ASP A 131 11.06 -9.36 3.12
N SER A 132 12.11 -9.50 2.31
CA SER A 132 13.44 -8.93 2.56
C SER A 132 13.53 -7.42 2.26
N GLY A 133 12.44 -6.87 1.76
CA GLY A 133 12.36 -5.56 1.15
C GLY A 133 12.75 -5.57 -0.32
N SER A 134 13.28 -6.65 -0.90
CA SER A 134 13.67 -6.71 -2.33
C SER A 134 13.20 -7.99 -3.04
N SER A 135 12.87 -9.02 -2.27
CA SER A 135 12.32 -10.30 -2.73
C SER A 135 11.28 -10.75 -1.72
N LEU A 136 10.31 -11.53 -2.22
CA LEU A 136 9.34 -12.21 -1.37
C LEU A 136 9.59 -13.70 -1.50
N ASP A 137 10.15 -14.29 -0.45
CA ASP A 137 10.51 -15.71 -0.41
C ASP A 137 9.36 -16.52 0.19
N ILE A 138 9.25 -17.79 -0.22
CA ILE A 138 8.33 -18.74 0.41
C ILE A 138 9.11 -19.61 1.37
N VAL A 139 8.74 -19.55 2.64
CA VAL A 139 9.45 -20.23 3.73
C VAL A 139 8.49 -21.16 4.45
N SER A 140 8.98 -22.34 4.81
CA SER A 140 8.29 -23.28 5.69
C SER A 140 8.92 -23.26 7.09
N LEU A 141 8.11 -23.36 8.13
CA LEU A 141 8.50 -23.43 9.54
C LEU A 141 7.91 -24.70 10.16
N ASP A 142 8.78 -25.56 10.68
CA ASP A 142 8.39 -26.69 11.54
C ASP A 142 8.15 -26.19 12.98
N LEU A 143 6.93 -26.35 13.48
CA LEU A 143 6.50 -25.77 14.77
C LEU A 143 7.02 -26.53 15.99
N GLU A 144 7.43 -27.79 15.83
CA GLU A 144 7.99 -28.59 16.92
C GLU A 144 9.46 -28.23 17.17
N THR A 145 10.23 -28.08 16.09
CA THR A 145 11.67 -27.85 16.13
C THR A 145 12.06 -26.37 16.02
N GLY A 146 11.15 -25.53 15.53
CA GLY A 146 11.42 -24.11 15.21
C GLY A 146 12.32 -23.94 13.99
N LYS A 147 12.49 -24.99 13.17
CA LYS A 147 13.39 -24.96 12.02
C LYS A 147 12.69 -24.40 10.79
N GLU A 148 13.32 -23.40 10.18
CA GLU A 148 12.89 -22.84 8.90
C GLU A 148 13.57 -23.52 7.71
N ARG A 149 12.85 -23.60 6.59
CA ARG A 149 13.35 -24.05 5.29
C ARG A 149 12.75 -23.17 4.19
N VAL A 150 13.61 -22.49 3.45
CA VAL A 150 13.24 -21.74 2.24
C VAL A 150 12.86 -22.72 1.14
N LEU A 151 11.67 -22.55 0.58
CA LEU A 151 11.12 -23.36 -0.52
C LEU A 151 11.27 -22.65 -1.87
N VAL A 152 11.12 -21.32 -1.89
CA VAL A 152 11.27 -20.48 -3.07
C VAL A 152 12.05 -19.22 -2.67
N ASP A 153 13.17 -18.99 -3.35
CA ASP A 153 14.02 -17.79 -3.26
C ASP A 153 14.47 -17.51 -4.70
N VAL A 154 13.77 -16.57 -5.32
CA VAL A 154 14.00 -16.09 -6.68
C VAL A 154 13.75 -14.60 -6.72
N GLU A 155 14.38 -13.90 -7.66
CA GLU A 155 14.17 -12.47 -7.90
C GLU A 155 12.83 -12.23 -8.62
N ALA A 156 11.74 -12.56 -7.93
CA ALA A 156 10.37 -12.33 -8.36
C ALA A 156 9.49 -12.08 -7.13
N ILE A 157 8.32 -11.50 -7.36
CA ILE A 157 7.29 -11.39 -6.33
C ILE A 157 6.58 -12.73 -6.23
N ASN A 158 6.65 -13.36 -5.06
CA ASN A 158 5.95 -14.60 -4.73
C ASN A 158 4.96 -14.33 -3.58
N LEU A 159 3.70 -14.74 -3.75
CA LEU A 159 2.61 -14.42 -2.82
C LEU A 159 1.75 -15.66 -2.52
N ASP A 160 1.03 -15.57 -1.41
CA ASP A 160 -0.10 -16.43 -1.04
C ASP A 160 0.21 -17.95 -1.09
N PRO A 161 1.22 -18.42 -0.32
CA PRO A 161 1.58 -19.83 -0.31
C PRO A 161 0.53 -20.66 0.45
N VAL A 162 0.12 -21.79 -0.11
CA VAL A 162 -0.78 -22.76 0.53
C VAL A 162 -0.29 -24.19 0.32
N PHE A 163 -0.41 -25.05 1.33
CA PHE A 163 -0.09 -26.47 1.16
C PHE A 163 -1.14 -27.18 0.30
N SER A 164 -0.69 -28.17 -0.48
CA SER A 164 -1.60 -29.19 -0.99
C SER A 164 -2.06 -30.11 0.15
N ALA A 165 -3.27 -30.67 0.03
CA ALA A 165 -3.83 -31.57 1.05
C ALA A 165 -2.95 -32.80 1.34
N ASP A 166 -2.21 -33.28 0.33
CA ASP A 166 -1.26 -34.38 0.44
C ASP A 166 0.13 -33.95 0.97
N GLN A 167 0.33 -32.66 1.22
CA GLN A 167 1.57 -32.02 1.73
C GLN A 167 2.80 -32.18 0.82
N ASN A 168 2.63 -32.68 -0.41
CA ASN A 168 3.75 -32.86 -1.34
C ASN A 168 4.16 -31.56 -2.05
N PHE A 169 3.24 -30.58 -2.10
CA PHE A 169 3.44 -29.31 -2.78
C PHE A 169 3.02 -28.13 -1.93
N VAL A 170 3.62 -26.99 -2.22
CA VAL A 170 3.10 -25.66 -1.87
C VAL A 170 2.69 -24.97 -3.17
N HIS A 171 1.44 -24.53 -3.25
CA HIS A 171 0.92 -23.68 -4.32
C HIS A 171 1.07 -22.21 -3.93
N TYR A 172 1.30 -21.33 -4.90
CA TYR A 172 1.54 -19.91 -4.66
C TYR A 172 1.33 -19.10 -5.94
N ALA A 173 1.31 -17.78 -5.81
CA ALA A 173 1.35 -16.86 -6.94
C ALA A 173 2.79 -16.40 -7.20
N SER A 174 3.26 -16.34 -8.45
CA SER A 174 4.60 -15.82 -8.77
C SER A 174 4.70 -15.09 -10.09
N ALA A 175 5.48 -14.00 -10.07
CA ALA A 175 5.80 -13.16 -11.22
C ALA A 175 7.05 -13.62 -12.00
N GLU A 176 7.57 -14.83 -11.76
CA GLU A 176 8.77 -15.38 -12.45
C GLU A 176 8.68 -15.30 -14.00
N ASN A 177 7.47 -15.28 -14.59
CA ASN A 177 7.23 -15.26 -16.04
C ASN A 177 6.47 -14.01 -16.53
N GLY A 178 6.60 -12.86 -15.85
CA GLY A 178 5.95 -11.60 -16.22
C GLY A 178 4.84 -11.22 -15.23
N PRO A 179 3.56 -11.52 -15.51
CA PRO A 179 2.49 -11.29 -14.54
C PRO A 179 2.53 -12.32 -13.41
N LEU A 180 1.83 -12.06 -12.30
CA LEU A 180 1.60 -13.09 -11.27
C LEU A 180 0.79 -14.25 -11.87
N ARG A 181 1.28 -15.47 -11.71
CA ARG A 181 0.70 -16.72 -12.18
C ARG A 181 0.56 -17.70 -11.04
N LEU A 182 -0.25 -18.74 -11.22
CA LEU A 182 -0.32 -19.83 -10.25
C LEU A 182 0.85 -20.79 -10.47
N TRP A 183 1.60 -21.07 -9.41
CA TRP A 183 2.74 -21.98 -9.40
C TRP A 183 2.57 -23.03 -8.31
N ARG A 184 3.38 -24.09 -8.39
CA ARG A 184 3.61 -24.99 -7.28
C ARG A 184 5.09 -25.35 -7.15
N VAL A 185 5.51 -25.63 -5.93
CA VAL A 185 6.86 -26.13 -5.60
C VAL A 185 6.74 -27.44 -4.84
N SER A 186 7.52 -28.44 -5.24
CA SER A 186 7.62 -29.70 -4.48
C SER A 186 8.33 -29.44 -3.16
N VAL A 187 7.70 -29.82 -2.05
CA VAL A 187 8.28 -29.64 -0.70
C VAL A 187 9.60 -30.40 -0.56
N ASP A 188 9.70 -31.59 -1.14
CA ASP A 188 10.92 -32.39 -1.05
C ASP A 188 12.01 -31.90 -2.01
N SER A 189 11.70 -31.87 -3.31
CA SER A 189 12.69 -31.66 -4.37
C SER A 189 12.97 -30.20 -4.70
N LEU A 190 12.17 -29.26 -4.20
CA LEU A 190 12.18 -27.84 -4.54
C LEU A 190 11.97 -27.54 -6.04
N LYS A 191 11.51 -28.53 -6.81
CA LYS A 191 11.16 -28.32 -8.21
C LYS A 191 9.92 -27.43 -8.29
N ARG A 192 10.03 -26.32 -9.02
CA ARG A 192 8.94 -25.36 -9.30
C ARG A 192 8.33 -25.61 -10.68
N GLU A 193 7.03 -25.42 -10.79
CA GLU A 193 6.32 -25.45 -12.08
C GLU A 193 5.08 -24.54 -12.06
N GLU A 194 4.84 -23.86 -13.18
CA GLU A 194 3.66 -23.04 -13.41
C GLU A 194 2.44 -23.93 -13.71
N VAL A 195 1.29 -23.62 -13.11
CA VAL A 195 0.01 -24.28 -13.36
C VAL A 195 -0.54 -23.78 -14.70
N THR A 196 -0.75 -24.70 -15.66
CA THR A 196 -1.16 -24.34 -17.03
C THR A 196 -2.67 -24.16 -17.14
N ILE A 197 -3.12 -23.00 -17.61
CA ILE A 197 -4.53 -22.69 -17.90
C ILE A 197 -4.68 -22.46 -19.41
N ALA A 198 -5.53 -23.26 -20.07
CA ALA A 198 -5.55 -23.39 -21.53
C ALA A 198 -6.38 -22.32 -22.25
N THR A 199 -7.26 -21.61 -21.55
CA THR A 199 -8.26 -20.69 -22.14
C THR A 199 -7.79 -19.24 -22.26
N GLU A 200 -6.49 -18.98 -22.20
CA GLU A 200 -5.98 -17.60 -22.07
C GLU A 200 -5.84 -16.87 -23.41
N VAL A 201 -6.35 -15.65 -23.44
CA VAL A 201 -6.17 -14.67 -24.52
C VAL A 201 -5.29 -13.54 -23.98
N LEU A 202 -4.40 -12.99 -24.80
CA LEU A 202 -3.57 -11.85 -24.42
C LEU A 202 -4.42 -10.57 -24.27
N PRO A 203 -4.08 -9.66 -23.33
CA PRO A 203 -2.97 -9.76 -22.36
C PRO A 203 -3.21 -10.81 -21.26
N ARG A 204 -2.14 -11.45 -20.76
CA ARG A 204 -2.26 -12.47 -19.70
C ARG A 204 -2.74 -11.81 -18.40
N PRO A 205 -3.73 -12.39 -17.72
CA PRO A 205 -4.23 -11.84 -16.46
C PRO A 205 -3.25 -12.10 -15.30
N ILE A 206 -3.40 -11.30 -14.25
CA ILE A 206 -2.78 -11.52 -12.95
C ILE A 206 -3.61 -12.60 -12.22
N MET A 207 -2.95 -13.63 -11.73
CA MET A 207 -3.60 -14.72 -10.98
C MET A 207 -2.89 -14.93 -9.64
N ARG A 208 -3.64 -14.88 -8.54
CA ARG A 208 -3.08 -15.02 -7.21
C ARG A 208 -4.04 -15.62 -6.18
N HIS A 209 -3.56 -15.81 -4.95
CA HIS A 209 -4.25 -16.46 -3.85
C HIS A 209 -4.89 -17.80 -4.25
N PRO A 210 -4.10 -18.81 -4.67
CA PRO A 210 -4.65 -20.13 -4.94
C PRO A 210 -5.13 -20.79 -3.64
N VAL A 211 -6.34 -21.35 -3.63
CA VAL A 211 -6.85 -22.23 -2.56
C VAL A 211 -7.36 -23.53 -3.19
N LEU A 212 -6.83 -24.67 -2.74
CA LEU A 212 -7.18 -25.98 -3.31
C LEU A 212 -8.47 -26.52 -2.70
N LEU A 213 -9.27 -27.19 -3.52
CA LEU A 213 -10.41 -27.99 -3.07
C LEU A 213 -10.02 -29.47 -2.99
N ASP A 214 -10.29 -30.11 -1.85
CA ASP A 214 -9.91 -31.50 -1.56
C ASP A 214 -10.57 -32.56 -2.47
N ASN A 215 -11.64 -32.19 -3.18
CA ASN A 215 -12.51 -33.15 -3.88
C ASN A 215 -11.97 -33.62 -5.24
N ASP A 216 -11.35 -32.73 -6.02
CA ASP A 216 -10.95 -33.00 -7.41
C ASP A 216 -9.68 -32.26 -7.86
N GLY A 217 -8.99 -31.60 -6.92
CA GLY A 217 -7.83 -30.77 -7.22
C GLY A 217 -8.16 -29.47 -7.94
N SER A 218 -9.41 -29.00 -7.88
CA SER A 218 -9.76 -27.65 -8.34
C SER A 218 -9.09 -26.58 -7.49
N ILE A 219 -8.85 -25.41 -8.09
CA ILE A 219 -8.24 -24.25 -7.44
C ILE A 219 -9.22 -23.08 -7.52
N VAL A 220 -9.57 -22.49 -6.38
CA VAL A 220 -10.17 -21.15 -6.32
C VAL A 220 -9.03 -20.13 -6.32
N TYR A 221 -9.14 -19.07 -7.11
CA TYR A 221 -8.09 -18.05 -7.21
C TYR A 221 -8.66 -16.67 -7.55
N LEU A 222 -7.93 -15.62 -7.16
CA LEU A 222 -8.16 -14.25 -7.61
C LEU A 222 -7.58 -14.05 -9.01
N ASN A 223 -8.38 -13.51 -9.91
CA ASN A 223 -8.03 -13.14 -11.27
C ASN A 223 -8.22 -11.63 -11.43
N LYS A 224 -7.14 -10.91 -11.68
CA LYS A 224 -7.16 -9.46 -11.88
C LYS A 224 -6.85 -9.09 -13.33
N GLN A 225 -7.66 -8.20 -13.88
CA GLN A 225 -7.54 -7.69 -15.24
C GLN A 225 -7.86 -6.19 -15.25
N SER A 226 -7.38 -5.47 -16.27
CA SER A 226 -7.55 -4.00 -16.36
C SER A 226 -9.01 -3.51 -16.34
N SER A 227 -9.98 -4.40 -16.61
CA SER A 227 -11.40 -4.04 -16.68
C SER A 227 -12.26 -4.64 -15.58
N TYR A 228 -11.83 -5.76 -14.99
CA TYR A 228 -12.52 -6.44 -13.90
C TYR A 228 -11.56 -7.33 -13.10
N ASP A 229 -11.83 -7.42 -11.81
CA ASP A 229 -11.30 -8.42 -10.90
C ASP A 229 -12.37 -9.48 -10.65
N SER A 230 -11.96 -10.73 -10.48
CA SER A 230 -12.87 -11.83 -10.22
C SER A 230 -12.27 -12.90 -9.31
N ILE A 231 -13.12 -13.65 -8.62
CA ILE A 231 -12.74 -14.91 -7.99
C ILE A 231 -13.23 -16.03 -8.90
N ASN A 232 -12.32 -16.88 -9.32
CA ASN A 232 -12.57 -17.94 -10.28
C ASN A 232 -12.31 -19.32 -9.68
N LEU A 233 -13.02 -20.33 -10.17
CA LEU A 233 -12.79 -21.74 -9.90
C LEU A 233 -12.21 -22.40 -11.16
N LEU A 234 -10.98 -22.89 -11.06
CA LEU A 234 -10.30 -23.70 -12.08
C LEU A 234 -10.42 -25.18 -11.73
N ASN A 235 -11.03 -25.97 -12.61
CA ASN A 235 -10.89 -27.42 -12.56
C ASN A 235 -9.63 -27.84 -13.36
N ILE A 236 -8.58 -28.28 -12.67
CA ILE A 236 -7.29 -28.61 -13.30
C ILE A 236 -7.42 -29.74 -14.32
N SER A 237 -8.25 -30.76 -14.03
CA SER A 237 -8.35 -31.96 -14.87
C SER A 237 -8.99 -31.69 -16.23
N THR A 238 -9.99 -30.81 -16.27
CA THR A 238 -10.71 -30.43 -17.49
C THR A 238 -10.20 -29.12 -18.09
N ASN A 239 -9.37 -28.38 -17.34
CA ASN A 239 -8.91 -27.03 -17.66
C ASN A 239 -10.09 -26.08 -17.97
N THR A 240 -11.13 -26.16 -17.15
CA THR A 240 -12.31 -25.29 -17.25
C THR A 240 -12.34 -24.29 -16.10
N THR A 241 -12.68 -23.05 -16.43
CA THR A 241 -12.77 -21.95 -15.46
C THR A 241 -14.21 -21.47 -15.33
N THR A 242 -14.69 -21.33 -14.10
CA THR A 242 -15.98 -20.72 -13.76
C THR A 242 -15.77 -19.48 -12.92
N THR A 243 -16.34 -18.35 -13.32
CA THR A 243 -16.34 -17.13 -12.50
C THR A 243 -17.36 -17.25 -11.38
N LEU A 244 -16.92 -17.07 -10.13
CA LEU A 244 -17.78 -17.12 -8.93
C LEU A 244 -18.32 -15.74 -8.58
N VAL A 245 -17.48 -14.72 -8.66
CA VAL A 245 -17.86 -13.31 -8.46
C VAL A 245 -16.92 -12.43 -9.26
N GLU A 246 -17.42 -11.32 -9.80
CA GLU A 246 -16.65 -10.33 -10.56
C GLU A 246 -17.15 -8.91 -10.30
N ASP A 247 -16.25 -7.94 -10.39
CA ASP A 247 -16.52 -6.50 -10.33
C ASP A 247 -15.33 -5.75 -10.95
N ARG A 248 -15.40 -4.43 -11.14
CA ARG A 248 -14.37 -3.69 -11.89
C ARG A 248 -13.01 -3.66 -11.22
N ILE A 249 -12.86 -2.97 -10.09
CA ILE A 249 -11.59 -2.88 -9.38
C ILE A 249 -11.85 -3.13 -7.92
N THR A 250 -11.19 -4.15 -7.40
CA THR A 250 -11.39 -4.67 -6.05
C THR A 250 -10.05 -4.66 -5.32
N ALA A 251 -9.57 -3.44 -5.07
CA ALA A 251 -8.34 -3.23 -4.30
C ALA A 251 -8.46 -3.95 -2.95
N GLN A 252 -7.41 -4.70 -2.60
CA GLN A 252 -7.31 -5.49 -1.37
C GLN A 252 -8.43 -6.54 -1.19
N ALA A 253 -9.11 -6.95 -2.26
CA ALA A 253 -10.01 -8.09 -2.22
C ALA A 253 -9.24 -9.36 -1.86
N ASP A 254 -9.84 -10.13 -0.97
CA ASP A 254 -9.27 -11.36 -0.47
C ASP A 254 -10.36 -12.37 -0.15
N PHE A 255 -10.01 -13.65 0.00
CA PHE A 255 -10.99 -14.70 0.25
C PHE A 255 -10.43 -15.89 1.03
N SER A 256 -11.34 -16.69 1.56
CA SER A 256 -11.05 -18.03 2.10
C SER A 256 -12.18 -18.98 1.75
N VAL A 257 -11.85 -20.27 1.66
CA VAL A 257 -12.79 -21.35 1.35
C VAL A 257 -13.10 -22.13 2.62
N SER A 258 -14.36 -22.55 2.78
CA SER A 258 -14.76 -23.36 3.93
C SER A 258 -14.02 -24.70 3.95
N PRO A 259 -13.77 -25.32 5.12
CA PRO A 259 -13.06 -26.59 5.21
C PRO A 259 -13.71 -27.74 4.42
N ASP A 260 -15.02 -27.66 4.15
CA ASP A 260 -15.74 -28.65 3.33
C ASP A 260 -15.76 -28.32 1.82
N GLY A 261 -15.11 -27.23 1.42
CA GLY A 261 -14.95 -26.80 0.03
C GLY A 261 -16.21 -26.25 -0.64
N LYS A 262 -17.26 -25.92 0.13
CA LYS A 262 -18.57 -25.53 -0.43
C LYS A 262 -18.86 -24.03 -0.41
N TYR A 263 -18.25 -23.30 0.51
CA TYR A 263 -18.52 -21.88 0.71
C TYR A 263 -17.26 -21.05 0.54
N LEU A 264 -17.45 -19.83 0.08
CA LEU A 264 -16.41 -18.82 -0.08
C LEU A 264 -16.78 -17.62 0.79
N ALA A 265 -15.90 -17.27 1.73
CA ALA A 265 -15.94 -16.00 2.43
C ALA A 265 -15.01 -15.03 1.70
N TYR A 266 -15.47 -13.84 1.36
CA TYR A 266 -14.68 -12.89 0.58
C TYR A 266 -14.94 -11.45 0.99
N THR A 267 -13.92 -10.61 0.83
CA THR A 267 -13.97 -9.18 1.12
C THR A 267 -14.10 -8.39 -0.18
N TRP A 268 -15.00 -7.42 -0.20
CA TRP A 268 -15.32 -6.69 -1.43
C TRP A 268 -15.59 -5.21 -1.13
N PRO A 269 -15.05 -4.26 -1.92
CA PRO A 269 -15.35 -2.86 -1.71
C PRO A 269 -16.79 -2.51 -2.07
N PHE A 270 -17.39 -1.60 -1.31
CA PHE A 270 -18.65 -0.90 -1.62
C PHE A 270 -18.46 0.61 -1.41
N ASP A 271 -19.40 1.46 -1.83
CA ASP A 271 -19.30 2.94 -1.75
C ASP A 271 -18.68 3.46 -0.43
N GLY A 272 -17.39 3.83 -0.46
CA GLY A 272 -16.66 4.32 0.73
C GLY A 272 -16.20 3.28 1.76
N GLY A 273 -16.60 2.00 1.66
CA GLY A 273 -16.29 0.95 2.65
C GLY A 273 -16.05 -0.44 2.05
N TRP A 274 -15.97 -1.46 2.90
CA TRP A 274 -15.75 -2.87 2.53
C TRP A 274 -16.76 -3.81 3.23
N GLU A 275 -17.24 -4.79 2.48
CA GLU A 275 -18.14 -5.84 2.94
C GLU A 275 -17.36 -7.15 3.11
N LEU A 276 -17.74 -7.92 4.14
CA LEU A 276 -17.43 -9.34 4.23
C LEU A 276 -18.70 -10.13 3.86
N ARG A 277 -18.58 -11.00 2.86
CA ARG A 277 -19.69 -11.74 2.27
C ARG A 277 -19.42 -13.24 2.25
N LEU A 278 -20.49 -14.03 2.15
CA LEU A 278 -20.45 -15.49 2.02
C LEU A 278 -21.23 -15.91 0.77
N LEU A 279 -20.65 -16.74 -0.09
CA LEU A 279 -21.35 -17.34 -1.25
C LEU A 279 -21.15 -18.86 -1.29
N ALA A 280 -22.07 -19.57 -1.95
CA ALA A 280 -21.93 -21.01 -2.21
C ALA A 280 -21.22 -21.22 -3.56
N ILE A 281 -20.15 -22.04 -3.59
CA ILE A 281 -19.32 -22.24 -4.78
C ILE A 281 -20.10 -22.90 -5.91
N GLU A 282 -20.97 -23.87 -5.60
CA GLU A 282 -21.80 -24.56 -6.61
C GLU A 282 -22.93 -23.69 -7.17
N ILE A 283 -23.33 -22.63 -6.45
CA ILE A 283 -24.44 -21.74 -6.82
C ILE A 283 -24.02 -20.28 -6.53
N PRO A 284 -23.05 -19.72 -7.28
CA PRO A 284 -22.35 -18.49 -6.89
C PRO A 284 -23.24 -17.24 -6.76
N ASN A 285 -24.44 -17.25 -7.34
CA ASN A 285 -25.39 -16.16 -7.22
C ASN A 285 -26.11 -16.07 -5.86
N THR A 286 -25.78 -16.93 -4.88
CA THR A 286 -26.36 -16.91 -3.52
C THR A 286 -25.54 -16.12 -2.49
N SER A 287 -24.86 -15.04 -2.92
CA SER A 287 -24.05 -14.21 -2.02
C SER A 287 -24.91 -13.53 -0.92
N ILE A 288 -24.47 -13.64 0.33
CA ILE A 288 -25.06 -12.97 1.49
C ILE A 288 -24.05 -12.03 2.16
N LEU A 289 -24.54 -10.92 2.69
CA LEU A 289 -23.75 -9.99 3.51
C LEU A 289 -23.64 -10.52 4.94
N LEU A 290 -22.41 -10.63 5.46
CA LEU A 290 -22.17 -10.96 6.87
C LEU A 290 -21.96 -9.69 7.70
N THR A 291 -21.07 -8.80 7.25
CA THR A 291 -20.83 -7.50 7.87
C THR A 291 -20.32 -6.50 6.84
N GLN A 292 -20.47 -5.22 7.12
CA GLN A 292 -19.91 -4.12 6.34
C GLN A 292 -19.28 -3.11 7.29
N SER A 293 -18.14 -2.55 6.90
CA SER A 293 -17.48 -1.54 7.71
C SER A 293 -16.62 -0.61 6.87
N LEU A 294 -16.31 0.52 7.48
CA LEU A 294 -15.39 1.52 6.99
C LEU A 294 -13.94 1.21 7.40
N GLY A 295 -13.73 0.35 8.41
CA GLY A 295 -12.42 -0.06 8.91
C GLY A 295 -11.70 -1.14 8.09
N LEU A 296 -12.24 -1.49 6.91
CA LEU A 296 -11.69 -2.51 6.00
C LEU A 296 -11.64 -3.91 6.62
N PRO A 297 -12.74 -4.68 6.67
CA PRO A 297 -12.66 -6.11 6.98
C PRO A 297 -11.84 -6.80 5.88
N LEU A 298 -10.62 -7.22 6.20
CA LEU A 298 -9.63 -7.83 5.29
C LEU A 298 -9.25 -9.24 5.78
N ALA A 299 -8.60 -10.01 4.88
CA ALA A 299 -8.04 -11.34 5.15
C ALA A 299 -9.01 -12.29 5.88
N PRO A 300 -10.16 -12.62 5.28
CA PRO A 300 -11.12 -13.53 5.90
C PRO A 300 -10.52 -14.95 5.97
N ALA A 301 -10.76 -15.67 7.05
CA ALA A 301 -10.29 -17.05 7.22
C ALA A 301 -11.31 -17.90 7.98
N PHE A 302 -11.73 -19.03 7.40
CA PHE A 302 -12.64 -19.94 8.08
C PHE A 302 -11.98 -20.63 9.28
N SER A 303 -12.75 -20.79 10.37
CA SER A 303 -12.39 -21.72 11.43
C SER A 303 -12.34 -23.16 10.90
N HIS A 304 -11.54 -24.01 11.55
CA HIS A 304 -11.40 -25.42 11.15
C HIS A 304 -12.74 -26.20 11.11
N ASP A 305 -13.69 -25.87 11.99
CA ASP A 305 -15.02 -26.47 12.01
C ASP A 305 -16.02 -25.80 11.05
N GLY A 306 -15.60 -24.74 10.35
CA GLY A 306 -16.41 -23.96 9.42
C GLY A 306 -17.54 -23.16 10.08
N SER A 307 -17.54 -22.98 11.40
CA SER A 307 -18.62 -22.28 12.13
C SER A 307 -18.39 -20.76 12.28
N TRP A 308 -17.14 -20.30 12.11
CA TRP A 308 -16.71 -18.91 12.21
C TRP A 308 -15.88 -18.49 11.01
N ILE A 309 -15.89 -17.19 10.73
CA ILE A 309 -14.95 -16.52 9.84
C ILE A 309 -14.20 -15.50 10.69
N TYR A 310 -12.89 -15.69 10.83
CA TYR A 310 -11.97 -14.69 11.35
C TYR A 310 -11.67 -13.67 10.26
N PHE A 311 -11.40 -12.43 10.64
CA PHE A 311 -10.95 -11.39 9.74
C PHE A 311 -10.24 -10.31 10.56
N THR A 312 -9.53 -9.43 9.87
CA THR A 312 -8.82 -8.33 10.50
C THR A 312 -9.40 -7.00 10.02
N GLU A 313 -9.43 -6.01 10.90
CA GLU A 313 -10.02 -4.71 10.61
C GLU A 313 -9.32 -3.62 11.43
N SER A 314 -8.99 -2.50 10.80
CA SER A 314 -8.37 -1.36 11.47
C SER A 314 -9.38 -0.58 12.30
N ASN A 315 -9.00 -0.17 13.51
CA ASN A 315 -9.79 0.71 14.36
C ASN A 315 -9.40 2.18 14.18
N ASP A 316 -10.05 3.07 14.95
CA ASP A 316 -9.84 4.52 14.88
C ASP A 316 -8.43 4.98 15.34
N ASP A 317 -7.68 4.11 16.02
CA ASP A 317 -6.28 4.36 16.40
C ASP A 317 -5.29 3.84 15.33
N GLU A 318 -5.79 3.51 14.14
CA GLU A 318 -5.03 2.93 13.02
C GLU A 318 -4.31 1.63 13.43
N ARG A 319 -4.91 0.89 14.36
CA ARG A 319 -4.42 -0.41 14.81
C ARG A 319 -5.35 -1.51 14.32
N THR A 320 -4.78 -2.53 13.69
CA THR A 320 -5.54 -3.69 13.25
C THR A 320 -6.01 -4.52 14.45
N GLU A 321 -7.26 -4.98 14.40
CA GLU A 321 -7.88 -5.86 15.38
C GLU A 321 -8.23 -7.20 14.74
N LEU A 322 -8.03 -8.30 15.48
CA LEU A 322 -8.54 -9.60 15.10
C LEU A 322 -10.00 -9.71 15.51
N LYS A 323 -10.86 -10.04 14.55
CA LYS A 323 -12.31 -10.17 14.75
C LYS A 323 -12.80 -11.51 14.23
N ARG A 324 -14.00 -11.90 14.64
CA ARG A 324 -14.72 -13.03 14.05
C ARG A 324 -16.22 -12.76 13.95
N ILE A 325 -16.86 -13.47 13.03
CA ILE A 325 -18.32 -13.50 12.88
C ILE A 325 -18.77 -14.93 12.57
N SER A 326 -19.94 -15.33 13.06
CA SER A 326 -20.48 -16.65 12.74
C SER A 326 -20.84 -16.71 11.25
N VAL A 327 -20.64 -17.86 10.62
CA VAL A 327 -21.08 -18.11 9.23
C VAL A 327 -22.59 -17.93 9.03
N ASN A 328 -23.36 -17.99 10.12
CA ASN A 328 -24.81 -17.75 10.11
C ASN A 328 -25.18 -16.26 10.32
N GLY A 329 -24.19 -15.37 10.37
CA GLY A 329 -24.35 -13.96 10.73
C GLY A 329 -24.49 -13.74 12.24
N GLY A 330 -24.71 -12.48 12.63
CA GLY A 330 -24.78 -12.06 14.03
C GLY A 330 -23.82 -10.92 14.34
N PRO A 331 -23.59 -10.61 15.63
CA PRO A 331 -22.63 -9.58 16.00
C PRO A 331 -21.20 -10.00 15.65
N VAL A 332 -20.40 -9.02 15.25
CA VAL A 332 -18.95 -9.17 15.16
C VAL A 332 -18.35 -9.22 16.56
N GLU A 333 -17.45 -10.16 16.80
CA GLU A 333 -16.72 -10.32 18.06
C GLU A 333 -15.26 -9.88 17.87
N ILE A 334 -14.76 -9.01 18.74
CA ILE A 334 -13.35 -8.62 18.78
C ILE A 334 -12.58 -9.59 19.68
N LEU A 335 -11.50 -10.16 19.16
CA LEU A 335 -10.63 -11.07 19.88
C LEU A 335 -9.44 -10.29 20.45
N THR A 336 -9.55 -9.91 21.73
CA THR A 336 -8.48 -9.18 22.42
C THR A 336 -7.33 -10.11 22.76
N ILE A 337 -6.17 -9.89 22.13
CA ILE A 337 -4.94 -10.65 22.36
C ILE A 337 -4.18 -10.02 23.52
N ASN A 338 -4.02 -10.75 24.63
CA ASN A 338 -3.24 -10.29 25.78
C ASN A 338 -2.86 -11.45 26.71
N PRO A 339 -1.57 -11.70 27.02
CA PRO A 339 -0.37 -10.93 26.62
C PRO A 339 0.28 -11.42 25.33
N LEU A 340 1.16 -10.56 24.77
CA LEU A 340 2.14 -10.92 23.75
C LEU A 340 3.44 -11.40 24.43
N ASP A 341 3.74 -12.69 24.32
CA ASP A 341 5.04 -13.25 24.68
C ASP A 341 6.01 -13.10 23.50
N TRP A 342 6.88 -12.11 23.60
CA TRP A 342 7.88 -11.79 22.59
C TRP A 342 8.96 -12.87 22.47
N GLY A 343 9.12 -13.75 23.45
CA GLY A 343 10.25 -14.71 23.48
C GLY A 343 11.62 -14.03 23.59
N MET A 344 11.67 -12.74 23.92
CA MET A 344 12.90 -11.98 24.17
C MET A 344 12.64 -10.83 25.16
N PRO A 345 13.68 -10.35 25.89
CA PRO A 345 13.55 -9.21 26.77
C PRO A 345 13.23 -7.92 25.99
N MET A 346 12.27 -7.15 26.51
CA MET A 346 11.83 -5.89 25.92
C MET A 346 12.07 -4.71 26.89
N GLY A 347 12.10 -3.49 26.36
CA GLY A 347 12.12 -2.24 27.12
C GLY A 347 11.31 -1.14 26.43
N ARG A 348 11.12 -0.01 27.12
CA ARG A 348 10.41 1.16 26.58
C ARG A 348 11.40 2.18 26.03
N LEU A 349 11.10 2.75 24.88
CA LEU A 349 11.82 3.85 24.27
C LEU A 349 10.88 5.04 24.11
N VAL A 350 11.18 6.16 24.77
CA VAL A 350 10.45 7.42 24.60
C VAL A 350 11.33 8.36 23.80
N ILE A 351 10.84 8.79 22.64
CA ILE A 351 11.53 9.70 21.72
C ILE A 351 10.80 11.04 21.75
N ARG A 352 11.52 12.10 22.08
CA ARG A 352 11.07 13.49 21.96
C ARG A 352 11.83 14.16 20.83
N SER A 353 11.13 14.83 19.92
CA SER A 353 11.73 15.55 18.79
C SER A 353 11.55 17.06 18.92
N GLU A 354 12.62 17.79 18.64
CA GLU A 354 12.64 19.24 18.62
C GLU A 354 13.23 19.73 17.30
N VAL A 355 12.55 20.67 16.63
CA VAL A 355 13.03 21.33 15.41
C VAL A 355 13.23 22.80 15.70
N GLY A 356 14.45 23.30 15.49
CA GLY A 356 14.78 24.69 15.82
C GLY A 356 14.67 25.04 17.31
N GLY A 357 14.68 24.05 18.19
CA GLY A 357 14.58 24.22 19.65
C GLY A 357 13.16 24.19 20.22
N GLU A 358 12.15 23.88 19.40
CA GLU A 358 10.77 23.69 19.82
C GLU A 358 10.31 22.27 19.54
N MET A 359 9.46 21.71 20.40
CA MET A 359 8.89 20.38 20.20
C MET A 359 8.06 20.38 18.91
N ALA A 360 8.37 19.45 18.00
CA ALA A 360 7.81 19.46 16.65
C ALA A 360 7.57 18.05 16.12
N PRO A 361 6.53 17.83 15.30
CA PRO A 361 6.32 16.58 14.61
C PRO A 361 7.46 16.26 13.64
N VAL A 362 7.79 14.97 13.51
CA VAL A 362 8.84 14.49 12.60
C VAL A 362 8.47 13.12 12.04
N ARG A 363 9.02 12.80 10.87
CA ARG A 363 9.06 11.42 10.36
C ARG A 363 10.17 10.66 11.06
N LEU A 364 9.87 9.46 11.56
CA LEU A 364 10.79 8.58 12.26
C LEU A 364 10.96 7.25 11.54
N ASN A 365 12.20 6.74 11.53
CA ASN A 365 12.51 5.34 11.26
C ASN A 365 13.34 4.82 12.43
N VAL A 366 12.92 3.73 13.06
CA VAL A 366 13.64 3.13 14.18
C VAL A 366 13.93 1.68 13.85
N LEU A 367 15.19 1.26 14.01
CA LEU A 367 15.64 -0.10 13.74
C LEU A 367 16.28 -0.68 15.00
N ASP A 368 16.04 -1.97 15.27
CA ASP A 368 16.74 -2.69 16.32
C ASP A 368 18.18 -3.09 15.91
N GLY A 369 18.89 -3.77 16.80
CA GLY A 369 20.27 -4.20 16.55
C GLY A 369 20.45 -5.21 15.42
N ALA A 370 19.37 -5.88 15.00
CA ALA A 370 19.34 -6.79 13.84
C ALA A 370 18.91 -6.07 12.55
N GLY A 371 18.51 -4.80 12.64
CA GLY A 371 17.99 -4.02 11.52
C GLY A 371 16.51 -4.29 11.24
N HIS A 372 15.77 -4.85 12.19
CA HIS A 372 14.31 -5.00 12.12
C HIS A 372 13.61 -3.70 12.54
N PRO A 373 12.55 -3.25 11.86
CA PRO A 373 11.84 -2.03 12.23
C PRO A 373 11.16 -2.13 13.61
N VAL A 374 11.33 -1.09 14.41
CA VAL A 374 10.59 -0.91 15.67
C VAL A 374 9.50 0.14 15.43
N ILE A 375 8.25 -0.30 15.52
CA ILE A 375 7.07 0.49 15.15
C ILE A 375 6.21 0.82 16.38
N PRO A 376 5.38 1.88 16.33
CA PRO A 376 4.47 2.20 17.42
C PRO A 376 3.35 1.17 17.57
N GLU A 377 2.66 1.19 18.72
CA GLU A 377 1.49 0.32 18.95
C GLU A 377 0.26 0.78 18.16
N ASN A 378 0.13 2.08 17.93
CA ASN A 378 -0.97 2.73 17.24
C ASN A 378 -0.42 3.68 16.17
N GLY A 379 -1.27 4.07 15.23
CA GLY A 379 -0.89 4.94 14.12
C GLY A 379 -0.43 4.16 12.90
N ALA A 380 -0.65 4.73 11.72
CA ALA A 380 -0.28 4.13 10.46
C ALA A 380 1.24 4.01 10.33
N VAL A 381 1.69 2.83 9.92
CA VAL A 381 3.07 2.54 9.53
C VAL A 381 3.17 2.56 8.01
N ARG A 382 4.24 3.14 7.47
CA ARG A 382 4.45 3.34 6.04
C ARG A 382 5.74 2.68 5.58
N SER A 383 5.80 2.36 4.29
CA SER A 383 7.00 1.92 3.59
C SER A 383 7.23 2.83 2.40
N GLU A 384 8.48 3.14 2.08
CA GLU A 384 8.82 3.83 0.82
C GLU A 384 9.35 2.84 -0.22
N GLY A 385 8.91 3.00 -1.47
CA GLY A 385 9.15 2.04 -2.55
C GLY A 385 10.54 2.08 -3.20
N GLN A 386 11.48 2.88 -2.69
CA GLN A 386 12.84 2.97 -3.26
C GLN A 386 13.89 2.21 -2.44
N HIS A 387 13.76 2.15 -1.12
CA HIS A 387 14.71 1.47 -0.23
C HIS A 387 14.04 0.58 0.83
N ALA A 388 12.73 0.34 0.71
CA ALA A 388 11.90 -0.41 1.68
C ALA A 388 12.04 0.09 3.13
N ARG A 389 12.30 1.39 3.32
CA ARG A 389 12.39 1.97 4.65
C ARG A 389 11.00 2.04 5.27
N ILE A 390 10.83 1.35 6.39
CA ILE A 390 9.64 1.45 7.24
C ILE A 390 9.72 2.72 8.10
N PHE A 391 8.68 3.54 8.08
CA PHE A 391 8.63 4.79 8.86
C PHE A 391 7.23 5.07 9.40
N PHE A 392 7.16 5.99 10.35
CA PHE A 392 5.93 6.50 10.96
C PHE A 392 6.13 7.94 11.40
N TYR A 393 5.05 8.64 11.72
CA TYR A 393 5.12 10.03 12.20
C TYR A 393 4.94 10.09 13.71
N SER A 394 5.66 11.03 14.34
CA SER A 394 5.47 11.41 15.74
C SER A 394 4.93 12.83 15.79
N GLY A 395 4.02 13.12 16.72
CA GLY A 395 3.54 14.47 17.00
C GLY A 395 4.51 15.34 17.82
N GLY A 396 5.73 14.86 18.08
CA GLY A 396 6.74 15.55 18.90
C GLY A 396 7.24 14.70 20.08
N GLU A 397 6.43 13.75 20.53
CA GLU A 397 6.81 12.74 21.51
C GLU A 397 6.10 11.42 21.18
N ILE A 398 6.80 10.30 21.24
CA ILE A 398 6.24 8.97 21.00
C ILE A 398 6.92 7.91 21.89
N GLU A 399 6.14 6.92 22.33
CA GLU A 399 6.63 5.74 23.05
C GLU A 399 6.60 4.50 22.14
N LEU A 400 7.69 3.73 22.16
CA LEU A 400 7.85 2.47 21.44
C LEU A 400 8.23 1.35 22.43
N ILE A 401 7.85 0.12 22.10
CA ILE A 401 8.35 -1.10 22.76
C ILE A 401 9.42 -1.71 21.86
N ALA A 402 10.63 -1.90 22.39
CA ALA A 402 11.79 -2.31 21.62
C ALA A 402 12.53 -3.49 22.28
N PRO A 403 13.18 -4.37 21.49
CA PRO A 403 14.08 -5.39 22.03
C PRO A 403 15.22 -4.75 22.83
N VAL A 404 15.63 -5.43 23.91
CA VAL A 404 16.83 -5.02 24.67
C VAL A 404 18.06 -5.08 23.79
N GLY A 405 18.79 -3.98 23.72
CA GLY A 405 19.95 -3.86 22.84
C GLY A 405 20.08 -2.48 22.24
N LYS A 406 20.92 -2.38 21.22
CA LYS A 406 21.11 -1.15 20.46
C LYS A 406 19.90 -0.91 19.55
N VAL A 407 19.49 0.34 19.42
CA VAL A 407 18.56 0.81 18.40
C VAL A 407 19.18 1.99 17.66
N THR A 408 18.83 2.12 16.38
CA THR A 408 19.16 3.25 15.53
C THR A 408 17.89 4.03 15.25
N ILE A 409 17.94 5.35 15.41
CA ILE A 409 16.80 6.26 15.26
C ILE A 409 17.16 7.28 14.18
N SER A 410 16.41 7.28 13.08
CA SER A 410 16.45 8.33 12.06
C SER A 410 15.25 9.25 12.22
N ALA A 411 15.46 10.56 12.08
CA ALA A 411 14.43 11.58 12.12
C ALA A 411 14.64 12.68 11.08
N VAL A 412 13.56 13.16 10.49
CA VAL A 412 13.56 14.30 9.57
C VAL A 412 12.25 15.06 9.64
N GLN A 413 12.28 16.38 9.45
CA GLN A 413 11.09 17.19 9.17
C GLN A 413 11.11 17.68 7.72
N GLY A 414 10.46 16.93 6.83
CA GLY A 414 10.34 17.24 5.39
C GLY A 414 11.63 17.76 4.75
N PHE A 415 11.53 18.91 4.08
CA PHE A 415 12.67 19.63 3.50
C PHE A 415 13.26 20.71 4.42
N GLU A 416 12.73 20.87 5.64
CA GLU A 416 13.16 21.90 6.58
C GLU A 416 14.42 21.52 7.36
N THR A 417 14.70 20.22 7.49
CA THR A 417 15.88 19.69 8.20
C THR A 417 16.65 18.70 7.34
N ALA A 418 17.94 18.51 7.66
CA ALA A 418 18.63 17.29 7.22
C ALA A 418 18.13 16.10 8.05
N GLU A 419 18.32 14.87 7.53
CA GLU A 419 18.12 13.66 8.32
C GLU A 419 19.11 13.63 9.50
N LEU A 420 18.58 13.44 10.70
CA LEU A 420 19.35 13.18 11.92
C LEU A 420 19.37 11.67 12.18
N LEU A 421 20.55 11.14 12.50
CA LEU A 421 20.74 9.74 12.89
C LEU A 421 21.31 9.69 14.30
N GLU A 422 20.63 8.98 15.20
CA GLU A 422 21.00 8.80 16.60
C GLU A 422 20.98 7.31 16.98
N GLU A 423 21.70 6.97 18.05
CA GLU A 423 21.74 5.62 18.59
C GLU A 423 21.37 5.62 20.08
N ALA A 424 20.61 4.60 20.51
CA ALA A 424 20.27 4.42 21.91
C ALA A 424 20.43 2.95 22.33
N VAL A 425 20.46 2.72 23.65
CA VAL A 425 20.53 1.37 24.22
C VAL A 425 19.30 1.14 25.10
N ILE A 426 18.50 0.16 24.71
CA ILE A 426 17.29 -0.28 25.41
C ILE A 426 17.69 -1.25 26.51
N ARG A 427 17.07 -1.10 27.68
CA ARG A 427 17.30 -1.93 28.86
C ARG A 427 16.01 -2.65 29.25
N ALA A 428 16.15 -3.88 29.73
CA ALA A 428 15.02 -4.72 30.13
C ALA A 428 14.17 -4.01 31.18
N ASP A 429 12.85 -4.01 30.98
CA ASP A 429 11.84 -3.48 31.93
C ASP A 429 12.09 -2.04 32.39
N ALA A 430 12.81 -1.25 31.58
CA ALA A 430 13.17 0.13 31.85
C ALA A 430 12.77 1.04 30.68
N THR A 431 12.63 2.33 30.99
CA THR A 431 12.39 3.38 30.00
C THR A 431 13.69 4.08 29.63
N THR A 432 14.06 4.02 28.36
CA THR A 432 15.11 4.83 27.76
C THR A 432 14.47 6.08 27.14
N GLN A 433 14.98 7.28 27.48
CA GLN A 433 14.51 8.55 26.92
C GLN A 433 15.56 9.11 25.96
N VAL A 434 15.14 9.57 24.79
CA VAL A 434 15.98 10.19 23.76
C VAL A 434 15.35 11.51 23.34
N THR A 435 16.15 12.58 23.31
CA THR A 435 15.74 13.87 22.73
C THR A 435 16.53 14.13 21.45
N LEU A 436 15.80 14.21 20.34
CA LEU A 436 16.32 14.49 19.01
C LEU A 436 16.26 16.00 18.75
N ASN A 437 17.39 16.61 18.43
CA ASN A 437 17.49 18.04 18.15
C ASN A 437 17.82 18.25 16.67
N LEU A 438 16.80 18.59 15.87
CA LEU A 438 16.94 18.77 14.43
C LEU A 438 17.14 20.26 14.10
N PRO A 439 18.34 20.66 13.63
CA PRO A 439 18.55 22.03 13.19
C PRO A 439 17.86 22.30 11.86
N ARG A 440 17.15 23.44 11.76
CA ARG A 440 16.58 23.91 10.49
C ARG A 440 17.70 24.23 9.50
N ILE A 441 17.60 23.66 8.30
CA ILE A 441 18.43 24.07 7.15
C ILE A 441 17.79 25.25 6.42
N TRP A 442 16.46 25.38 6.49
CA TRP A 442 15.69 26.47 5.93
C TRP A 442 14.41 26.70 6.74
N ASP A 443 13.92 27.93 6.74
CA ASP A 443 12.64 28.34 7.34
C ASP A 443 11.85 29.11 6.26
N ALA A 444 10.90 28.39 5.65
CA ALA A 444 10.06 28.93 4.59
C ALA A 444 9.17 30.06 5.14
N SER A 445 8.59 29.84 6.32
CA SER A 445 7.65 30.75 6.98
C SER A 445 8.30 32.10 7.34
N ALA A 446 9.51 32.08 7.88
CA ALA A 446 10.29 33.29 8.16
C ALA A 446 10.65 34.06 6.88
N SER A 447 10.64 33.38 5.73
CA SER A 447 10.86 33.96 4.41
C SER A 447 9.57 34.37 3.68
N GLY A 448 8.41 34.22 4.33
CA GLY A 448 7.09 34.53 3.76
C GLY A 448 6.55 33.50 2.77
N TRP A 449 7.10 32.28 2.78
CA TRP A 449 6.65 31.15 1.98
C TRP A 449 5.89 30.15 2.85
N TYR A 450 4.95 29.44 2.23
CA TYR A 450 4.21 28.35 2.85
C TYR A 450 4.33 27.12 1.96
N SER A 451 4.62 25.97 2.57
CA SER A 451 4.65 24.69 1.90
C SER A 451 3.23 24.16 1.70
N GLY A 452 3.00 23.42 0.61
CA GLY A 452 1.70 22.81 0.40
C GLY A 452 1.73 21.58 -0.49
N ASP A 453 0.86 20.63 -0.15
CA ASP A 453 0.57 19.45 -0.97
C ASP A 453 -0.88 19.53 -1.45
N ASN A 454 -1.10 19.21 -2.72
CA ASN A 454 -2.40 19.34 -3.38
C ASN A 454 -2.87 18.09 -4.11
N HIS A 455 -2.13 16.99 -4.04
CA HIS A 455 -2.50 15.76 -4.73
C HIS A 455 -2.18 14.52 -3.89
N PHE A 456 -3.02 14.28 -2.90
CA PHE A 456 -3.08 13.03 -2.16
C PHE A 456 -4.53 12.72 -1.78
N HIS A 457 -4.76 11.51 -1.31
CA HIS A 457 -6.08 11.04 -0.91
C HIS A 457 -6.05 10.43 0.46
N LEU A 458 -7.16 10.55 1.17
CA LEU A 458 -7.33 9.92 2.48
C LEU A 458 -7.78 8.46 2.33
N ASN A 459 -8.83 8.18 1.55
CA ASN A 459 -9.43 6.83 1.46
C ASN A 459 -9.53 6.30 0.02
N TYR A 460 -8.54 6.57 -0.80
CA TYR A 460 -8.48 6.12 -2.20
C TYR A 460 -7.78 4.75 -2.39
N GLY A 461 -7.39 4.12 -1.28
CA GLY A 461 -6.71 2.83 -1.19
C GLY A 461 -5.95 2.72 0.14
N GLY A 462 -5.32 1.57 0.43
CA GLY A 462 -4.45 1.39 1.60
C GLY A 462 -5.11 0.62 2.75
N THR A 463 -4.33 0.29 3.79
CA THR A 463 -4.73 -0.61 4.89
C THR A 463 -5.48 0.08 6.02
N TYR A 464 -5.62 1.40 5.95
CA TYR A 464 -6.28 2.21 6.97
C TYR A 464 -7.31 3.13 6.32
N ARG A 465 -8.39 3.38 7.05
CA ARG A 465 -9.28 4.49 6.77
C ARG A 465 -8.72 5.73 7.45
N LEU A 466 -8.34 6.72 6.66
CA LEU A 466 -7.88 8.01 7.15
C LEU A 466 -9.06 9.00 7.23
N GLU A 467 -9.12 9.69 8.35
CA GLU A 467 -9.91 10.88 8.60
C GLU A 467 -9.00 12.13 8.62
N PRO A 468 -9.55 13.35 8.52
CA PRO A 468 -8.72 14.55 8.37
C PRO A 468 -7.73 14.82 9.52
N GLN A 469 -8.04 14.35 10.73
CA GLN A 469 -7.13 14.48 11.88
C GLN A 469 -5.93 13.54 11.82
N ASP A 470 -6.05 12.41 11.11
CA ASP A 470 -5.03 11.36 11.10
C ASP A 470 -3.79 11.78 10.29
N ILE A 471 -3.95 12.72 9.36
CA ILE A 471 -2.85 13.28 8.56
C ILE A 471 -2.14 14.46 9.23
N LEU A 472 -2.58 14.95 10.39
CA LEU A 472 -1.92 16.09 11.04
C LEU A 472 -0.46 15.79 11.42
N PRO A 473 -0.12 14.61 11.99
CA PRO A 473 1.27 14.23 12.22
C PRO A 473 2.08 14.12 10.92
N ASP A 474 1.48 13.63 9.83
CA ASP A 474 2.12 13.53 8.52
C ASP A 474 2.50 14.91 7.99
N LEU A 475 1.53 15.82 7.96
CA LEU A 475 1.72 17.19 7.46
C LEU A 475 2.74 17.94 8.32
N GLY A 476 2.65 17.83 9.64
CA GLY A 476 3.63 18.43 10.55
C GLY A 476 5.03 17.83 10.39
N GLY A 477 5.12 16.51 10.20
CA GLY A 477 6.38 15.79 10.03
C GLY A 477 7.03 16.00 8.67
N GLU A 478 6.27 16.44 7.67
CA GLU A 478 6.79 16.85 6.35
C GLU A 478 6.91 18.38 6.20
N GLY A 479 6.59 19.15 7.24
CA GLY A 479 6.64 20.62 7.21
C GLY A 479 5.67 21.22 6.18
N ILE A 480 4.45 20.68 6.10
CA ILE A 480 3.40 21.12 5.18
C ILE A 480 2.42 22.07 5.90
N ASP A 481 2.30 23.30 5.38
CA ASP A 481 1.43 24.34 5.96
C ASP A 481 0.01 24.31 5.39
N VAL A 482 -0.15 23.87 4.13
CA VAL A 482 -1.43 23.83 3.44
C VAL A 482 -1.61 22.52 2.70
N ALA A 483 -2.68 21.79 3.00
CA ALA A 483 -2.98 20.52 2.40
C ALA A 483 -4.34 20.53 1.67
N TYR A 484 -4.35 20.01 0.44
CA TYR A 484 -5.55 19.75 -0.34
C TYR A 484 -5.72 18.26 -0.65
N PRO A 485 -6.22 17.44 0.31
CA PRO A 485 -6.66 16.10 -0.01
C PRO A 485 -7.77 16.16 -1.06
N LEU A 486 -7.70 15.29 -2.07
CA LEU A 486 -8.70 15.25 -3.14
C LEU A 486 -9.79 14.21 -2.82
N LEU A 487 -11.04 14.66 -2.89
CA LEU A 487 -12.18 13.75 -2.97
C LEU A 487 -12.03 12.89 -4.21
N ALA A 488 -12.02 11.60 -4.00
CA ALA A 488 -11.43 10.68 -4.94
C ALA A 488 -12.50 9.84 -5.64
N ASN A 489 -12.26 9.52 -6.91
CA ASN A 489 -13.24 8.91 -7.79
C ASN A 489 -12.78 7.58 -8.37
N LEU A 490 -12.81 6.51 -7.58
CA LEU A 490 -12.40 5.18 -8.02
C LEU A 490 -13.48 4.52 -8.88
N HIS A 491 -13.35 4.64 -10.21
CA HIS A 491 -14.25 4.08 -11.22
C HIS A 491 -15.72 4.49 -11.03
N ASN A 492 -16.55 3.58 -10.53
CA ASN A 492 -17.97 3.80 -10.25
C ASN A 492 -18.23 4.41 -8.87
N ARG A 493 -17.20 4.52 -8.02
CA ARG A 493 -17.30 5.07 -6.65
C ARG A 493 -16.88 6.53 -6.63
N PHE A 494 -17.57 7.34 -5.85
CA PHE A 494 -17.14 8.70 -5.50
C PHE A 494 -16.99 8.79 -3.98
N LEU A 495 -15.74 8.67 -3.54
CA LEU A 495 -15.35 8.48 -2.16
C LEU A 495 -15.27 9.84 -1.44
N GLN A 496 -15.61 9.83 -0.16
CA GLN A 496 -15.38 10.94 0.78
C GLN A 496 -16.17 12.23 0.48
N GLN A 497 -17.27 12.14 -0.26
CA GLN A 497 -18.13 13.29 -0.60
C GLN A 497 -18.55 14.10 0.64
N GLU A 498 -18.72 13.45 1.78
CA GLU A 498 -19.06 14.03 3.07
C GLU A 498 -17.99 14.98 3.65
N LEU A 499 -16.77 14.96 3.11
CA LEU A 499 -15.69 15.88 3.46
C LEU A 499 -15.71 17.17 2.62
N TRP A 500 -16.53 17.24 1.56
CA TRP A 500 -16.65 18.43 0.74
C TRP A 500 -17.06 19.66 1.57
N GLY A 501 -16.34 20.76 1.40
CA GLY A 501 -16.61 22.01 2.12
C GLY A 501 -16.16 22.04 3.58
N ARG A 502 -15.55 20.97 4.10
CA ARG A 502 -14.89 21.00 5.41
C ARG A 502 -13.55 21.74 5.31
N GLU A 503 -13.19 22.39 6.40
CA GLU A 503 -11.92 23.10 6.58
C GLU A 503 -11.41 22.87 8.01
N TYR A 504 -10.11 22.64 8.14
CA TYR A 504 -9.41 22.52 9.40
C TYR A 504 -8.26 23.51 9.39
N SER A 505 -8.09 24.28 10.46
CA SER A 505 -7.12 25.38 10.49
C SER A 505 -6.51 25.58 11.88
N GLU A 506 -5.95 24.51 12.45
CA GLU A 506 -5.15 24.56 13.68
C GLU A 506 -3.71 24.18 13.34
N GLY A 507 -2.83 25.18 13.18
CA GLY A 507 -1.48 25.00 12.65
C GLY A 507 -1.47 24.87 11.13
N THR A 508 -1.79 23.68 10.62
CA THR A 508 -1.87 23.37 9.19
C THR A 508 -3.29 23.62 8.66
N ILE A 509 -3.40 24.19 7.45
CA ILE A 509 -4.68 24.42 6.78
C ILE A 509 -5.01 23.20 5.92
N ILE A 510 -6.10 22.50 6.21
CA ILE A 510 -6.61 21.38 5.40
C ILE A 510 -7.93 21.79 4.75
N ARG A 511 -8.00 21.69 3.42
CA ARG A 511 -9.22 21.94 2.63
C ARG A 511 -9.40 20.87 1.57
N PHE A 512 -10.62 20.49 1.25
CA PHE A 512 -10.84 19.40 0.30
C PHE A 512 -10.95 19.92 -1.13
N GLY A 513 -10.15 19.34 -2.03
CA GLY A 513 -10.27 19.48 -3.47
C GLY A 513 -11.11 18.34 -4.06
N GLN A 514 -11.42 18.40 -5.34
CA GLN A 514 -12.05 17.30 -6.05
C GLN A 514 -11.08 16.76 -7.10
N GLU A 515 -10.95 15.45 -7.16
CA GLU A 515 -10.37 14.82 -8.35
C GLU A 515 -11.48 14.51 -9.37
N VAL A 516 -11.22 14.88 -10.62
CA VAL A 516 -12.12 14.68 -11.75
C VAL A 516 -11.40 13.86 -12.81
N ARG A 517 -12.02 12.78 -13.29
CA ARG A 517 -11.41 11.85 -14.24
C ARG A 517 -12.05 11.93 -15.60
N SER A 518 -11.20 11.97 -16.62
CA SER A 518 -11.60 11.57 -17.95
C SER A 518 -10.69 10.44 -18.44
N HIS A 519 -11.14 9.70 -19.45
CA HIS A 519 -10.26 8.77 -20.14
C HIS A 519 -9.10 9.47 -20.89
N PHE A 520 -9.22 10.77 -21.21
CA PHE A 520 -8.25 11.49 -22.02
C PHE A 520 -7.32 12.36 -21.16
N LEU A 521 -6.01 12.11 -21.21
CA LEU A 521 -4.96 12.87 -20.49
C LEU A 521 -5.04 12.78 -18.95
N GLY A 522 -5.61 11.70 -18.41
CA GLY A 522 -5.65 11.41 -16.98
C GLY A 522 -6.64 12.26 -16.17
N HIS A 523 -6.39 12.35 -14.86
CA HIS A 523 -7.23 13.06 -13.90
C HIS A 523 -6.78 14.51 -13.60
N LEU A 524 -7.75 15.33 -13.18
CA LEU A 524 -7.60 16.74 -12.85
C LEU A 524 -7.88 16.96 -11.36
N GLN A 525 -7.11 17.84 -10.72
CA GLN A 525 -7.50 18.43 -9.44
C GLN A 525 -8.30 19.71 -9.67
N LEU A 526 -9.37 19.88 -8.91
CA LEU A 526 -10.12 21.12 -8.77
C LEU A 526 -10.06 21.58 -7.31
N LEU A 527 -9.46 22.73 -7.05
CA LEU A 527 -9.22 23.26 -5.71
C LEU A 527 -10.01 24.56 -5.49
N GLY A 528 -10.56 24.74 -4.30
CA GLY A 528 -11.22 25.99 -3.91
C GLY A 528 -12.49 26.30 -4.74
N THR A 529 -13.15 25.27 -5.28
CA THR A 529 -14.47 25.45 -5.90
C THR A 529 -15.54 25.51 -4.82
N ARG A 530 -16.65 26.21 -5.11
CA ARG A 530 -17.84 26.29 -4.26
C ARG A 530 -18.73 25.06 -4.43
N ASP A 531 -18.80 24.54 -5.66
CA ASP A 531 -19.57 23.35 -6.02
C ASP A 531 -18.68 22.28 -6.67
N LEU A 532 -19.03 21.02 -6.44
CA LEU A 532 -18.45 19.86 -7.12
C LEU A 532 -18.77 19.89 -8.63
N PHE A 533 -17.84 19.43 -9.45
CA PHE A 533 -18.02 19.22 -10.88
C PHE A 533 -18.68 17.87 -11.17
N TRP A 534 -19.65 17.84 -12.08
CA TRP A 534 -20.40 16.63 -12.46
C TRP A 534 -20.58 16.45 -13.98
N PRO A 535 -20.64 15.19 -14.46
CA PRO A 535 -20.07 14.00 -13.83
C PRO A 535 -18.60 14.13 -13.47
N TRP A 536 -18.21 13.38 -12.45
CA TRP A 536 -16.86 13.33 -11.89
C TRP A 536 -15.96 12.32 -12.63
N VAL A 537 -16.53 11.51 -13.52
CA VAL A 537 -15.87 10.54 -14.41
C VAL A 537 -16.55 10.56 -15.80
N TRP A 538 -15.79 10.48 -16.90
CA TRP A 538 -16.33 10.31 -18.26
C TRP A 538 -15.31 9.79 -19.28
N GLY A 539 -15.79 9.40 -20.46
CA GLY A 539 -14.97 8.98 -21.60
C GLY A 539 -15.01 7.46 -21.85
N PRO A 540 -14.42 6.99 -22.96
CA PRO A 540 -14.40 5.57 -23.31
C PRO A 540 -13.85 4.76 -22.13
N GLY A 541 -14.49 3.66 -21.75
CA GLY A 541 -14.10 2.87 -20.56
C GLY A 541 -15.02 3.00 -19.36
N TYR A 542 -15.85 4.05 -19.26
CA TYR A 542 -16.93 4.14 -18.27
C TYR A 542 -18.26 3.64 -18.86
N GLN A 543 -19.07 2.89 -18.11
CA GLN A 543 -20.34 2.33 -18.63
C GLN A 543 -21.46 3.38 -18.76
N VAL A 544 -21.59 4.27 -17.78
CA VAL A 544 -22.67 5.27 -17.73
C VAL A 544 -22.33 6.50 -18.58
N TYR A 545 -21.07 6.91 -18.58
CA TYR A 545 -20.57 8.10 -19.27
C TYR A 545 -19.53 7.76 -20.35
N GLY A 546 -19.63 6.56 -20.93
CA GLY A 546 -18.70 6.03 -21.93
C GLY A 546 -18.65 6.82 -23.24
N GLU A 547 -19.81 7.29 -23.66
CA GLU A 547 -20.00 8.09 -24.88
C GLU A 547 -19.85 9.60 -24.63
N ASP A 548 -19.56 10.01 -23.39
CA ASP A 548 -19.41 11.41 -23.02
C ASP A 548 -17.96 11.87 -23.31
N ASP A 549 -17.79 12.58 -24.43
CA ASP A 549 -16.50 13.07 -24.93
C ASP A 549 -16.26 14.55 -24.57
N ARG A 550 -16.72 14.98 -23.41
CA ARG A 550 -16.43 16.36 -22.95
C ARG A 550 -14.93 16.56 -22.74
N LEU A 551 -14.47 17.77 -23.01
CA LEU A 551 -13.08 18.15 -22.80
C LEU A 551 -12.77 18.38 -21.32
N ASN A 552 -11.56 18.03 -20.87
CA ASN A 552 -10.99 18.42 -19.57
C ASN A 552 -11.08 19.94 -19.30
N ALA A 553 -10.97 20.75 -20.36
CA ALA A 553 -11.17 22.20 -20.30
C ALA A 553 -12.54 22.62 -19.75
N THR A 554 -13.53 21.73 -19.72
CA THR A 554 -14.85 21.98 -19.12
C THR A 554 -14.76 22.03 -17.59
N ALA A 555 -14.09 21.05 -16.97
CA ALA A 555 -13.83 21.02 -15.53
C ALA A 555 -12.91 22.18 -15.09
N LEU A 556 -11.88 22.49 -15.89
CA LEU A 556 -11.00 23.63 -15.62
C LEU A 556 -11.73 24.98 -15.69
N ARG A 557 -12.65 25.14 -16.66
CA ARG A 557 -13.50 26.34 -16.74
C ARG A 557 -14.48 26.44 -15.57
N HIS A 558 -15.01 25.32 -15.09
CA HIS A 558 -15.85 25.28 -13.88
C HIS A 558 -15.10 25.81 -12.66
N ALA A 559 -13.88 25.31 -12.40
CA ALA A 559 -13.08 25.83 -11.30
C ALA A 559 -12.77 27.32 -11.44
N ARG A 560 -12.30 27.75 -12.63
CA ARG A 560 -11.98 29.17 -12.90
C ARG A 560 -13.19 30.09 -12.72
N ALA A 561 -14.38 29.68 -13.18
CA ALA A 561 -15.60 30.47 -13.05
C ALA A 561 -15.98 30.73 -11.58
N GLN A 562 -15.52 29.87 -10.68
CA GLN A 562 -15.79 29.97 -9.25
C GLN A 562 -14.69 30.71 -8.46
N GLY A 563 -13.57 31.05 -9.11
CA GLY A 563 -12.37 31.59 -8.47
C GLY A 563 -11.41 30.52 -7.95
N GLY A 564 -11.68 29.24 -8.25
CA GLY A 564 -10.83 28.11 -7.88
C GLY A 564 -9.69 27.87 -8.86
N LEU A 565 -8.84 26.91 -8.51
CA LEU A 565 -7.73 26.43 -9.34
C LEU A 565 -8.08 25.07 -9.93
N GLY A 566 -7.67 24.83 -11.16
CA GLY A 566 -7.78 23.53 -11.80
C GLY A 566 -6.47 23.20 -12.51
N GLY A 567 -6.03 21.95 -12.45
CA GLY A 567 -4.78 21.51 -13.06
C GLY A 567 -4.65 20.01 -13.20
N TYR A 568 -3.65 19.60 -13.97
CA TYR A 568 -3.19 18.21 -14.00
C TYR A 568 -2.29 17.95 -12.80
N VAL A 569 -2.37 16.74 -12.29
CA VAL A 569 -1.80 16.36 -10.99
C VAL A 569 -0.64 15.39 -11.09
N HIS A 570 -0.48 14.78 -12.26
CA HIS A 570 0.68 13.96 -12.60
C HIS A 570 1.63 14.72 -13.53
N PRO A 571 2.95 14.56 -13.34
CA PRO A 571 3.93 15.08 -14.29
C PRO A 571 3.75 14.39 -15.63
N VAL A 572 3.86 15.17 -16.71
CA VAL A 572 3.78 14.62 -18.06
C VAL A 572 5.20 14.23 -18.50
N PRO A 573 5.45 12.97 -18.90
CA PRO A 573 6.81 12.45 -19.11
C PRO A 573 7.50 13.00 -20.37
N ILE A 574 6.86 13.91 -21.08
CA ILE A 574 7.32 14.50 -22.33
C ILE A 574 7.44 16.02 -22.21
N ALA A 575 8.46 16.59 -22.85
CA ALA A 575 8.82 17.99 -22.69
C ALA A 575 7.76 18.99 -23.19
N ASP A 576 7.01 18.61 -24.24
CA ASP A 576 5.86 19.38 -24.73
C ASP A 576 4.70 18.41 -25.04
N PRO A 577 3.68 18.32 -24.17
CA PRO A 577 2.56 17.41 -24.37
C PRO A 577 1.46 17.91 -25.29
N PHE A 578 1.62 19.10 -25.87
CA PHE A 578 0.58 19.73 -26.67
C PHE A 578 0.89 19.72 -28.17
N THR A 579 1.94 19.00 -28.60
CA THR A 579 2.19 18.76 -30.02
C THR A 579 1.35 17.60 -30.55
N LEU A 580 1.04 17.60 -31.85
CA LEU A 580 0.32 16.50 -32.50
C LEU A 580 1.04 15.15 -32.39
N GLU A 581 2.38 15.16 -32.32
CA GLU A 581 3.21 13.94 -32.27
C GLU A 581 3.25 13.33 -30.87
N THR A 582 3.15 14.19 -29.85
CA THR A 582 3.39 13.82 -28.46
C THR A 582 2.11 13.73 -27.63
N ALA A 583 1.02 14.36 -28.07
CA ALA A 583 -0.28 14.26 -27.41
C ALA A 583 -0.88 12.84 -27.44
N ALA A 584 -0.43 11.96 -28.34
CA ALA A 584 -0.82 10.55 -28.36
C ALA A 584 0.03 9.66 -27.43
N GLN A 585 1.08 10.22 -26.83
CA GLN A 585 2.02 9.54 -25.92
C GLN A 585 1.71 9.86 -24.44
N VAL A 586 0.69 10.69 -24.20
CA VAL A 586 0.12 11.10 -22.90
C VAL A 586 -1.30 10.58 -22.83
#